data_AF-A0A352Q4D4-F1
#
_entry.id   AF-A0A352Q4D4-F1
#
_cell.length_a   1.000
_cell.length_b   1.000
_cell.length_c   1.000
_cell.angle_alpha   90.00
_cell.angle_beta   90.00
_cell.angle_gamma   90.00
#
_symmetry.space_group_name_H-M   'P 1'
#
loop_
_entity.id
_entity.type
_entity.pdbx_description
1 polymer ?
#
loop_
_entity_poly.entity_id
_entity_poly.type
_entity_poly.pdbx_seq_one_letter_code
_entity_poly.pdbx_strand_id
1 'polypeptide(L)' 'MLYNTGEAIGVHQLDVRQAYQERGIAKRFVRHMLAESVRWQGKYVVSQASQAGKPLYDQLGFHNQFVINNYQRT' A
#
# COMPACT_ATOMS: atom_id res chain seq x y z
N MET A 1 -6.73 -1.41 7.59
CA MET A 1 -6.74 -0.80 6.24
C MET A 1 -5.96 0.53 6.21
N LEU A 2 -6.39 1.61 6.85
CA LEU A 2 -5.54 2.79 7.13
C LEU A 2 -5.29 2.94 8.64
N TYR A 3 -4.08 3.34 9.03
CA TYR A 3 -3.71 3.65 10.41
C TYR A 3 -2.84 4.89 10.47
N ASN A 4 -3.15 5.86 11.34
CA ASN A 4 -2.44 7.14 11.43
C ASN A 4 -1.65 7.24 12.74
N THR A 5 -0.35 7.52 12.65
CA THR A 5 0.53 7.76 13.82
C THR A 5 0.76 9.23 14.13
N GLY A 6 0.17 10.15 13.36
CA GLY A 6 0.41 11.59 13.41
C GLY A 6 1.48 12.05 12.40
N GLU A 7 2.49 11.22 12.14
CA GLU A 7 3.51 11.50 11.11
C GLU A 7 3.24 10.74 9.80
N ALA A 8 2.94 9.44 9.90
CA ALA A 8 2.73 8.58 8.77
C ALA A 8 1.38 7.88 8.83
N ILE A 9 0.83 7.61 7.65
CA ILE A 9 -0.38 6.82 7.47
C ILE A 9 0.01 5.48 6.83
N GLY A 10 -0.18 4.39 7.57
CA GLY A 10 0.07 3.03 7.11
C GLY A 10 -1.10 2.48 6.31
N VAL A 11 -0.81 1.95 5.12
CA VAL A 11 -1.75 1.16 4.31
C VAL A 11 -1.49 -0.33 4.56
N HIS A 12 -2.52 -1.02 5.06
CA HIS A 12 -2.47 -2.42 5.45
C HIS A 12 -3.59 -3.23 4.79
N GLN A 13 -3.34 -4.53 4.58
CA GLN A 13 -4.34 -5.52 4.16
C GLN A 13 -4.96 -5.25 2.78
N LEU A 14 -4.13 -4.87 1.80
CA LEU A 14 -4.56 -4.78 0.41
C LEU A 14 -4.28 -6.09 -0.32
N ASP A 15 -5.34 -6.76 -0.76
CA ASP A 15 -5.26 -7.85 -1.72
C ASP A 15 -6.50 -7.85 -2.62
N VAL A 16 -6.36 -8.34 -3.85
CA VAL A 16 -7.46 -8.53 -4.79
C VAL A 16 -7.48 -9.99 -5.18
N ARG A 17 -8.59 -10.67 -4.86
CA ARG A 17 -8.82 -12.06 -5.27
C ARG A 17 -8.49 -12.24 -6.74
N GLN A 18 -7.77 -13.31 -7.08
CA GLN A 18 -7.23 -13.57 -8.42
C GLN A 18 -8.26 -13.41 -9.55
N ALA A 19 -9.48 -13.90 -9.37
CA ALA A 19 -10.58 -13.77 -10.34
C ALA A 19 -10.94 -12.31 -10.72
N TYR A 20 -10.50 -11.33 -9.93
CA TYR A 20 -10.79 -9.91 -10.07
C TYR A 20 -9.54 -9.05 -10.30
N GLN A 21 -8.36 -9.66 -10.43
CA GLN A 21 -7.13 -8.93 -10.75
C GLN A 21 -7.17 -8.36 -12.18
N GLU A 22 -6.22 -7.47 -12.49
CA GLU A 22 -6.08 -6.79 -13.80
C GLU A 22 -7.25 -5.88 -14.21
N ARG A 23 -8.29 -5.75 -13.37
CA ARG A 23 -9.44 -4.86 -13.60
C ARG A 23 -9.26 -3.45 -13.02
N GLY A 24 -8.05 -3.10 -12.60
CA GLY A 24 -7.73 -1.80 -11.99
C GLY A 24 -8.32 -1.57 -10.58
N ILE A 25 -8.91 -2.59 -9.95
CA ILE A 25 -9.55 -2.50 -8.64
C ILE A 25 -8.57 -2.01 -7.57
N ALA A 26 -7.40 -2.65 -7.47
CA ALA A 26 -6.37 -2.27 -6.50
C ALA A 26 -5.94 -0.81 -6.67
N LYS A 27 -5.73 -0.38 -7.92
CA LYS A 27 -5.34 1.01 -8.25
C LYS A 27 -6.39 2.02 -7.83
N ARG A 28 -7.67 1.76 -8.10
CA ARG A 28 -8.76 2.64 -7.68
C ARG A 28 -8.86 2.71 -6.16
N PHE A 29 -8.69 1.58 -5.49
CA PHE A 29 -8.79 1.52 -4.03
C PHE A 29 -7.61 2.22 -3.33
N VAL A 30 -6.37 2.05 -3.80
CA VAL A 30 -5.23 2.80 -3.26
C VAL A 30 -5.38 4.30 -3.51
N ARG A 31 -5.87 4.73 -4.68
CA ARG A 31 -6.15 6.16 -4.93
C ARG A 31 -7.19 6.73 -3.97
N HIS A 32 -8.24 5.95 -3.66
CA HIS A 32 -9.22 6.36 -2.67
C HIS A 32 -8.57 6.50 -1.29
N MET A 33 -7.76 5.53 -0.87
CA MET A 33 -6.99 5.61 0.38
C MET A 33 -6.07 6.83 0.44
N LEU A 34 -5.35 7.14 -0.64
CA LEU A 34 -4.50 8.33 -0.71
C LEU A 34 -5.32 9.62 -0.54
N ALA A 35 -6.51 9.69 -1.12
CA ALA A 35 -7.42 10.81 -0.94
C ALA A 35 -7.96 10.91 0.51
N GLU A 36 -8.17 9.79 1.20
CA GLU A 36 -8.44 9.80 2.65
C GLU A 36 -7.23 10.31 3.44
N SER A 37 -6.03 9.83 3.11
CA SER A 37 -4.79 10.20 3.80
C SER A 37 -4.50 11.71 3.74
N VAL A 38 -4.83 12.35 2.61
CA VAL A 38 -4.74 13.83 2.49
C VAL A 38 -5.64 14.52 3.51
N ARG A 39 -6.87 14.03 3.72
CA ARG A 39 -7.80 14.60 4.70
C ARG A 39 -7.36 14.39 6.15
N TRP A 40 -6.61 13.33 6.39
CA TRP A 40 -6.02 13.03 7.69
C TRP A 40 -4.74 13.82 7.98
N GLN A 41 -4.29 14.64 7.03
CA GLN A 41 -3.11 15.51 7.15
C GLN A 41 -1.83 14.76 7.55
N GLY A 42 -1.71 13.48 7.17
CA GLY A 42 -0.48 12.71 7.37
C GLY A 42 0.62 13.23 6.45
N LYS A 43 1.85 13.33 6.96
CA LYS A 43 3.01 13.80 6.19
C LYS A 43 3.45 12.77 5.15
N TYR A 44 3.32 11.49 5.49
CA TYR A 44 3.72 10.38 4.64
C TYR A 44 2.64 9.31 4.56
N VAL A 45 2.58 8.60 3.43
CA VAL A 45 1.83 7.35 3.29
C VAL A 45 2.81 6.23 3.05
N VAL A 46 2.73 5.16 3.85
CA VAL A 46 3.66 4.03 3.79
C VAL A 46 2.90 2.73 3.63
N SER A 47 3.47 1.79 2.87
CA SER A 47 2.89 0.46 2.70
C SER A 47 3.98 -0.59 2.54
N GLN A 48 3.73 -1.78 3.06
CA GLN A 48 4.52 -2.97 2.76
C GLN A 48 3.92 -3.63 1.53
N ALA A 49 4.69 -3.68 0.44
CA ALA A 49 4.28 -4.30 -0.81
C ALA A 49 4.90 -5.69 -0.95
N SER A 50 4.09 -6.66 -1.36
CA SER A 50 4.62 -7.92 -1.90
C SER A 50 5.30 -7.67 -3.25
N GLN A 51 6.09 -8.63 -3.72
CA GLN A 51 6.71 -8.54 -5.05
C GLN A 51 5.65 -8.37 -6.16
N ALA A 52 4.50 -9.03 -6.04
CA ALA A 52 3.38 -8.89 -6.96
C ALA A 52 2.69 -7.52 -6.86
N GLY A 53 2.61 -6.94 -5.67
CA GLY A 53 2.00 -5.62 -5.45
C GLY A 53 2.90 -4.44 -5.83
N LYS A 54 4.23 -4.63 -5.85
CA LYS A 54 5.19 -3.54 -6.06
C LYS A 54 4.93 -2.70 -7.32
N PRO A 55 4.66 -3.27 -8.52
CA PRO A 55 4.43 -2.48 -9.72
C PRO A 55 3.25 -1.51 -9.59
N LEU A 56 2.22 -1.86 -8.82
CA LEU A 56 1.09 -0.98 -8.56
C LEU A 56 1.53 0.27 -7.78
N TYR A 57 2.30 0.08 -6.72
CA TYR A 57 2.78 1.18 -5.88
C TYR A 57 3.77 2.08 -6.63
N ASP A 58 4.66 1.49 -7.44
CA ASP A 58 5.57 2.25 -8.31
C ASP A 58 4.78 3.17 -9.28
N GLN A 59 3.72 2.65 -9.91
CA GLN A 59 2.84 3.44 -10.79
C GLN A 59 2.06 4.56 -10.07
N LEU A 60 1.96 4.50 -8.75
CA LEU A 60 1.28 5.49 -7.91
C LEU A 60 2.25 6.47 -7.26
N GLY A 61 3.54 6.41 -7.59
CA GLY A 61 4.56 7.34 -7.10
C GLY A 61 5.14 6.96 -5.73
N PHE A 62 4.95 5.72 -5.26
CA PHE A 62 5.65 5.25 -4.08
C PHE A 62 7.12 4.99 -4.41
N HIS A 63 7.99 5.22 -3.43
CA HIS A 63 9.42 4.97 -3.54
C HIS A 63 9.83 3.84 -2.60
N ASN A 64 10.62 2.89 -3.11
CA ASN A 64 11.17 1.83 -2.28
C ASN A 64 12.14 2.41 -1.24
N GLN A 65 11.91 2.11 0.04
CA GLN A 65 12.74 2.59 1.15
C GLN A 65 13.69 1.50 1.64
N PHE A 66 13.20 0.27 1.79
CA PHE A 66 13.97 -0.86 2.30
C PHE A 66 13.27 -2.19 2.00
N VAL A 67 14.00 -3.30 2.19
CA VAL A 67 13.48 -4.66 2.07
C VAL A 67 13.23 -5.24 3.46
N ILE A 68 12.12 -5.95 3.62
CA ILE A 68 11.80 -6.70 4.84
C ILE A 68 12.01 -8.18 4.56
N ASN A 69 12.86 -8.83 5.35
CA ASN A 69 13.08 -10.27 5.27
C ASN A 69 12.26 -10.97 6.36
N ASN A 70 11.50 -11.99 5.97
CA ASN A 70 10.81 -12.88 6.89
C ASN A 70 11.57 -14.20 6.98
N TYR A 71 11.81 -14.66 8.21
CA TYR A 71 12.54 -15.90 8.49
C TYR A 71 11.61 -16.86 9.22
N GLN A 72 11.62 -18.13 8.82
CA GLN A 72 10.90 -19.21 9.48
C GLN A 72 11.91 -20.27 9.93
N ARG A 73 11.76 -20.75 11.17
CA ARG A 73 12.52 -21.92 11.62
C ARG A 73 11.92 -23.16 10.97
N THR A 74 12.75 -23.91 10.24
CA THR A 74 12.47 -25.29 9.80
C THR A 74 12.64 -26.25 10.96
#